data_AF-G0NEM5-F1
#
_entry.id   AF-G0NEM5-F1
#
_cell.length_a   1.000
_cell.length_b   1.000
_cell.length_c   1.000
_cell.angle_alpha   90.00
_cell.angle_beta   90.00
_cell.angle_gamma   90.00
#
_symmetry.space_group_name_H-M   'P 1'
#
loop_
_entity.id
_entity.type
_entity.pdbx_description
1 polymer ?
#
loop_
_entity_poly.entity_id
_entity_poly.type
_entity_poly.pdbx_seq_one_letter_code
_entity_poly.pdbx_strand_id
1 'polypeptide(L)'
;MEQPAMAIDLSENAKDGLYIFLNVRNTLKIENPIQKIKEVADQVFEKSHDKQTQLTAKCEVKLFERKANFYMKSVDSHIKWVLSQSDLPSNWDPCLPEFPGYSQKFQTAYKTILKSDPPKICETLLKAPLEELEDTECVICSYEMDSFEGTLKCENCKRRYHDGCAKKWFKVKSTCPMCNESMLDEEEYPTLS
;
A
#
# COMPACT_ATOMS: atom_id res chain seq x y z
N MET A 1 19.81 -37.32 -13.30
CA MET A 1 18.34 -37.22 -13.28
C MET A 1 18.02 -35.90 -12.61
N GLU A 2 17.85 -34.85 -13.41
CA GLU A 2 17.47 -33.54 -12.89
C GLU A 2 16.03 -33.63 -12.39
N GLN A 3 15.79 -33.28 -11.13
CA GLN A 3 14.44 -33.13 -10.60
C GLN A 3 13.77 -31.96 -11.33
N PRO A 4 12.53 -32.10 -11.83
CA PRO A 4 11.81 -30.96 -12.36
C PRO A 4 11.58 -29.99 -11.20
N ALA A 5 11.92 -28.72 -11.41
CA ALA A 5 11.49 -27.65 -10.52
C ALA A 5 9.97 -27.76 -10.39
N MET A 6 9.49 -28.03 -9.18
CA MET A 6 8.07 -28.18 -8.88
C MET A 6 7.41 -26.83 -9.18
N ALA A 7 6.77 -26.71 -10.34
CA ALA A 7 5.98 -25.54 -10.67
C ALA A 7 4.80 -25.54 -9.68
N ILE A 8 4.84 -24.59 -8.73
CA ILE A 8 3.73 -24.38 -7.80
C ILE A 8 2.60 -23.81 -8.65
N ASP A 9 1.59 -24.64 -8.93
CA ASP A 9 0.39 -24.23 -9.65
C ASP A 9 -0.45 -23.38 -8.71
N LEU A 10 -0.28 -22.05 -8.80
CA LEU A 10 -0.98 -21.06 -8.01
C LEU A 10 -2.14 -20.49 -8.83
N SER A 11 -3.29 -20.24 -8.19
CA SER A 11 -4.38 -19.48 -8.80
C SER A 11 -3.96 -18.04 -9.11
N GLU A 12 -4.61 -17.38 -10.08
CA GLU A 12 -4.28 -15.98 -10.44
C GLU A 12 -4.38 -15.05 -9.23
N ASN A 13 -5.40 -15.20 -8.38
CA ASN A 13 -5.53 -14.40 -7.15
C ASN A 13 -4.36 -14.62 -6.17
N ALA A 14 -3.82 -15.84 -6.11
CA ALA A 14 -2.63 -16.14 -5.31
C ALA A 14 -1.37 -15.50 -5.90
N LYS A 15 -1.27 -15.42 -7.23
CA LYS A 15 -0.18 -14.70 -7.90
C LYS A 15 -0.25 -13.19 -7.64
N ASP A 16 -1.44 -12.61 -7.72
CA ASP A 16 -1.67 -11.18 -7.45
C ASP A 16 -1.34 -10.81 -6.00
N GLY A 17 -1.84 -11.59 -5.04
CA GLY A 17 -1.49 -11.42 -3.63
C GLY A 17 0.00 -11.57 -3.35
N LEU A 18 0.63 -12.57 -3.98
CA LEU A 18 2.06 -12.80 -3.86
C LEU A 18 2.86 -11.62 -4.45
N TYR A 19 2.45 -11.07 -5.59
CA TYR A 19 3.07 -9.88 -6.20
C TYR A 19 3.04 -8.71 -5.23
N ILE A 20 1.89 -8.41 -4.61
CA ILE A 20 1.75 -7.34 -3.62
C ILE A 20 2.75 -7.52 -2.46
N PHE A 21 2.78 -8.68 -1.83
CA PHE A 21 3.69 -8.91 -0.70
C PHE A 21 5.17 -8.88 -1.09
N LEU A 22 5.50 -9.41 -2.27
CA LEU A 22 6.86 -9.37 -2.80
C LEU A 22 7.30 -7.94 -3.09
N ASN A 23 6.42 -7.11 -3.63
CA ASN A 23 6.68 -5.69 -3.88
C ASN A 23 6.92 -4.95 -2.56
N VAL A 24 6.06 -5.15 -1.56
CA VAL A 24 6.25 -4.60 -0.20
C VAL A 24 7.60 -5.01 0.37
N ARG A 25 7.94 -6.30 0.32
CA ARG A 25 9.22 -6.82 0.81
C ARG A 25 10.41 -6.22 0.07
N ASN A 26 10.29 -6.00 -1.23
CA ASN A 26 11.34 -5.35 -2.03
C ASN A 26 11.50 -3.88 -1.65
N THR A 27 10.40 -3.14 -1.53
CA THR A 27 10.37 -1.75 -1.07
C THR A 27 11.03 -1.59 0.29
N LEU A 28 10.72 -2.46 1.26
CA LEU A 28 11.35 -2.46 2.59
C LEU A 28 12.87 -2.65 2.52
N LYS A 29 13.35 -3.45 1.56
CA LYS A 29 14.79 -3.68 1.34
C LYS A 29 15.46 -2.47 0.68
N ILE A 30 14.83 -1.88 -0.32
CA ILE A 30 15.37 -0.75 -1.10
C ILE A 30 15.38 0.53 -0.26
N GLU A 31 14.24 0.89 0.33
CA GLU A 31 14.10 2.15 1.07
C GLU A 31 14.69 2.07 2.49
N ASN A 32 14.87 0.86 3.02
CA ASN A 32 15.47 0.58 4.32
C ASN A 32 15.00 1.52 5.45
N PRO A 33 13.71 1.44 5.84
CA PRO A 33 13.12 2.33 6.84
C PRO A 33 13.78 2.20 8.22
N ILE A 34 14.41 1.06 8.53
CA ILE A 34 15.15 0.84 9.78
C ILE A 34 16.41 1.70 9.85
N GLN A 35 17.13 1.83 8.74
CA GLN A 35 18.30 2.71 8.68
C GLN A 35 17.86 4.18 8.69
N LYS A 36 16.83 4.52 7.92
CA LYS A 36 16.32 5.89 7.82
C LYS A 36 15.81 6.44 9.16
N ILE A 37 15.19 5.63 10.02
CA ILE A 37 14.71 6.12 11.33
C ILE A 37 15.88 6.50 12.24
N LYS A 38 16.99 5.76 12.16
CA LYS A 38 18.21 6.06 12.93
C LYS A 38 18.77 7.42 12.53
N GLU A 39 18.94 7.63 11.23
CA GLU A 39 19.43 8.90 10.68
C GLU A 39 18.54 10.09 11.05
N VAL A 40 17.23 9.92 10.98
CA VAL A 40 16.26 10.98 11.33
C VAL A 40 16.26 11.26 12.83
N ALA A 41 16.36 10.23 13.67
CA ALA A 41 16.44 10.39 15.11
C ALA A 41 17.77 10.99 15.57
N ASP A 42 18.88 10.62 14.93
CA ASP A 42 20.21 11.16 15.21
C ASP A 42 20.26 12.67 14.94
N GLN A 43 19.62 13.14 13.87
CA GLN A 43 19.48 14.58 13.62
C GLN A 43 18.79 15.34 14.76
N VAL A 44 17.75 14.76 15.37
CA VAL A 44 17.07 15.36 16.54
C VAL A 44 17.96 15.28 17.77
N PHE A 45 18.66 14.15 17.95
CA PHE A 45 19.54 13.92 19.09
C PHE A 45 20.72 14.89 19.12
N GLU A 46 21.42 15.06 17.99
CA GLU A 46 22.61 15.90 17.87
C GLU A 46 22.29 17.39 17.98
N LYS A 47 21.14 17.83 17.45
CA LYS A 47 20.73 19.24 17.46
C LYS A 47 20.05 19.66 18.76
N SER A 48 19.69 18.72 19.64
CA SER A 48 19.00 19.01 20.89
C SER A 48 19.96 19.04 22.08
N HIS A 49 19.81 20.06 22.93
CA HIS A 49 20.48 20.16 24.22
C HIS A 49 19.60 19.64 25.38
N ASP A 50 18.33 19.34 25.11
CA ASP A 50 17.37 18.85 26.10
C ASP A 50 17.44 17.32 26.20
N LYS A 51 17.75 16.82 27.40
CA LYS A 51 17.85 15.38 27.67
C LYS A 51 16.54 14.65 27.38
N GLN A 52 15.39 15.30 27.61
CA GLN A 52 14.09 14.66 27.37
C GLN A 52 13.83 14.45 25.88
N THR A 53 14.20 15.41 25.05
CA THR A 53 14.14 15.34 23.58
C THR A 53 15.10 14.29 23.03
N GLN A 54 16.34 14.24 23.55
CA GLN A 54 17.31 13.22 23.21
C GLN A 54 16.83 11.80 23.55
N LEU A 55 16.20 11.62 24.72
CA LEU A 55 15.56 10.36 25.10
C LEU A 55 14.38 10.03 24.18
N THR A 56 13.58 11.02 23.81
CA THR A 56 12.46 10.84 22.87
C THR A 56 12.95 10.31 21.53
N ALA A 57 14.03 10.87 20.97
CA ALA A 57 14.63 10.39 19.73
C ALA A 57 15.08 8.92 19.82
N LYS A 58 15.80 8.55 20.90
CA LYS A 58 16.25 7.16 21.13
C LYS A 58 15.09 6.18 21.31
N CYS A 59 14.05 6.58 22.04
CA CYS A 59 12.87 5.77 22.24
C CYS A 59 12.08 5.58 20.94
N GLU A 60 12.04 6.60 20.07
CA GLU A 60 11.38 6.51 18.78
C GLU A 60 12.00 5.44 17.88
N VAL A 61 13.33 5.39 17.79
CA VAL A 61 14.04 4.35 17.02
C VAL A 61 13.60 2.96 17.47
N LYS A 62 13.64 2.69 18.78
CA LYS A 62 13.26 1.38 19.33
C LYS A 62 11.80 1.04 19.07
N LEU A 63 10.92 2.02 19.21
CA LEU A 63 9.48 1.85 18.98
C LEU A 63 9.20 1.53 17.51
N PHE A 64 9.78 2.31 16.60
CA PHE A 64 9.64 2.14 15.17
C PHE A 64 10.22 0.80 14.72
N GLU A 65 11.44 0.45 15.13
CA GLU A 65 12.08 -0.83 14.83
C GLU A 65 11.18 -2.01 15.27
N ARG A 66 10.58 -1.95 16.46
CA ARG A 66 9.66 -3.00 16.92
C ARG A 66 8.45 -3.13 16.01
N LYS A 67 7.81 -2.02 15.65
CA LYS A 67 6.62 -2.01 14.77
C LYS A 67 6.96 -2.46 13.34
N ALA A 68 8.04 -1.94 12.77
CA ALA A 68 8.51 -2.29 11.43
C ALA A 68 8.92 -3.76 11.36
N ASN A 69 9.63 -4.29 12.36
CA ASN A 69 9.96 -5.71 12.43
C ASN A 69 8.72 -6.60 12.51
N PHE A 70 7.69 -6.17 13.24
CA PHE A 70 6.41 -6.89 13.26
C PHE A 70 5.76 -6.88 11.87
N TYR A 71 5.67 -5.71 11.22
CA TYR A 71 5.16 -5.57 9.86
C TYR A 71 5.90 -6.48 8.87
N MET A 72 7.24 -6.46 8.85
CA MET A 72 8.06 -7.30 7.98
C MET A 72 7.81 -8.79 8.21
N LYS A 73 7.67 -9.22 9.47
CA LYS A 73 7.34 -10.61 9.81
C LYS A 73 5.94 -11.00 9.35
N SER A 74 4.97 -10.09 9.41
CA SER A 74 3.63 -10.33 8.88
C SER A 74 3.65 -10.53 7.37
N VAL A 75 4.35 -9.65 6.63
CA VAL A 75 4.54 -9.79 5.17
C VAL A 75 5.18 -11.14 4.82
N ASP A 76 6.27 -11.51 5.50
CA ASP A 76 6.94 -12.80 5.25
C ASP A 76 6.05 -14.00 5.59
N SER A 77 5.24 -13.90 6.63
CA SER A 77 4.26 -14.94 7.00
C SER A 77 3.18 -15.08 5.95
N HIS A 78 2.66 -13.98 5.41
CA HIS A 78 1.67 -13.99 4.34
C HIS A 78 2.24 -14.57 3.04
N ILE A 79 3.48 -14.23 2.66
CA ILE A 79 4.16 -14.83 1.50
C ILE A 79 4.23 -16.35 1.65
N LYS A 80 4.70 -16.83 2.80
CA LYS A 80 4.81 -18.28 3.08
C LYS A 80 3.44 -18.95 3.05
N TRP A 81 2.42 -18.29 3.59
CA TRP A 81 1.07 -18.81 3.61
C TRP A 81 0.50 -18.93 2.20
N VAL A 82 0.58 -17.88 1.36
CA VAL A 82 0.11 -17.92 -0.04
C VAL A 82 0.83 -19.01 -0.83
N LEU A 83 2.15 -19.13 -0.68
CA LEU A 83 2.92 -20.20 -1.35
C LEU A 83 2.55 -21.61 -0.89
N SER A 84 1.89 -21.75 0.26
CA SER A 84 1.43 -23.04 0.79
C SER A 84 -0.01 -23.40 0.41
N GLN A 85 -0.76 -22.47 -0.18
CA GLN A 85 -2.12 -22.71 -0.66
C GLN A 85 -2.11 -23.04 -2.15
N SER A 86 -2.78 -24.11 -2.55
CA SER A 86 -2.95 -24.47 -3.97
C SER A 86 -4.12 -23.73 -4.63
N ASP A 87 -5.11 -23.27 -3.87
CA ASP A 87 -6.24 -22.50 -4.40
C ASP A 87 -6.76 -21.50 -3.36
N LEU A 88 -6.81 -20.21 -3.71
CA LEU A 88 -7.32 -19.14 -2.85
C LEU A 88 -8.73 -18.72 -3.29
N PRO A 89 -9.65 -18.48 -2.34
CA PRO A 89 -10.98 -17.97 -2.63
C PRO A 89 -10.93 -16.68 -3.48
N SER A 90 -11.89 -16.51 -4.38
CA SER A 90 -12.01 -15.30 -5.20
C SER A 90 -12.17 -14.00 -4.41
N ASN A 91 -12.64 -14.08 -3.17
CA ASN A 91 -12.85 -12.95 -2.27
C ASN A 91 -11.73 -12.80 -1.23
N TRP A 92 -10.60 -13.50 -1.42
CA TRP A 92 -9.47 -13.40 -0.51
C TRP A 92 -8.79 -12.04 -0.68
N ASP A 93 -8.67 -11.31 0.44
CA ASP A 93 -7.98 -10.03 0.52
C ASP A 93 -6.63 -10.22 1.23
N PRO A 94 -5.50 -9.79 0.63
CA PRO A 94 -4.18 -9.85 1.25
C PRO A 94 -4.04 -9.07 2.57
N CYS A 95 -5.01 -8.23 2.94
CA CYS A 95 -5.18 -7.58 4.25
C CYS A 95 -3.84 -7.29 4.98
N LEU A 96 -3.13 -6.28 4.48
CA LEU A 96 -1.89 -5.82 5.10
C LEU A 96 -2.21 -4.84 6.25
N PRO A 97 -1.52 -4.97 7.41
CA PRO A 97 -1.59 -3.92 8.43
C PRO A 97 -1.03 -2.61 7.87
N GLU A 98 -1.41 -1.48 8.45
CA GLU A 98 -0.83 -0.19 8.06
C GLU A 98 0.67 -0.13 8.36
N PHE A 99 1.45 0.47 7.45
CA PHE A 99 2.87 0.67 7.66
C PHE A 99 3.10 1.68 8.81
N PRO A 100 4.02 1.41 9.76
CA PRO A 100 4.20 2.28 10.91
C PRO A 100 4.69 3.68 10.51
N GLY A 101 4.08 4.71 11.11
CA GLY A 101 4.58 6.09 11.11
C GLY A 101 5.28 6.48 12.41
N TYR A 102 5.78 7.70 12.45
CA TYR A 102 6.38 8.30 13.65
C TYR A 102 5.36 8.51 14.76
N SER A 103 5.78 8.42 16.02
CA SER A 103 4.97 8.84 17.16
C SER A 103 4.74 10.36 17.15
N GLN A 104 3.58 10.78 17.66
CA GLN A 104 3.24 12.20 17.77
C GLN A 104 4.27 12.99 18.61
N LYS A 105 4.80 12.37 19.66
CA LYS A 105 5.83 12.98 20.51
C LYS A 105 7.11 13.26 19.72
N PHE A 106 7.55 12.32 18.90
CA PHE A 106 8.72 12.50 18.05
C PHE A 106 8.49 13.54 16.97
N GLN A 107 7.33 13.53 16.31
CA GLN A 107 6.98 14.52 15.28
C GLN A 107 7.02 15.94 15.84
N THR A 108 6.44 16.18 17.02
CA THR A 108 6.48 17.48 17.69
C THR A 108 7.91 17.89 18.06
N ALA A 109 8.71 16.96 18.59
CA ALA A 109 10.11 17.20 18.90
C ALA A 109 10.93 17.56 17.65
N TYR A 110 10.75 16.80 16.57
CA TYR A 110 11.41 17.04 15.28
C TYR A 110 11.10 18.45 14.75
N LYS A 111 9.82 18.82 14.68
CA LYS A 111 9.40 20.15 14.23
C LYS A 111 9.96 21.27 15.09
N THR A 112 10.02 21.06 16.41
CA THR A 112 10.55 22.06 17.34
C THR A 112 12.04 22.29 17.15
N ILE A 113 12.81 21.21 16.99
CA ILE A 113 14.28 21.28 16.90
C ILE A 113 14.75 21.65 15.50
N LEU A 114 14.16 21.06 14.45
CA LEU A 114 14.59 21.24 13.06
C LEU A 114 13.78 22.28 12.29
N LYS A 115 12.65 22.76 12.84
CA LYS A 115 11.77 23.76 12.19
C LYS A 115 11.24 23.32 10.82
N SER A 116 11.17 22.01 10.59
CA SER A 116 10.62 21.39 9.37
C SER A 116 9.83 20.13 9.74
N ASP A 117 9.04 19.64 8.80
CA ASP A 117 8.39 18.33 8.95
C ASP A 117 9.40 17.19 8.86
N PRO A 118 9.19 16.08 9.59
CA PRO A 118 10.03 14.90 9.46
C PRO A 118 9.88 14.28 8.07
N PRO A 119 10.97 13.80 7.46
CA PRO A 119 10.92 13.18 6.15
C PRO A 119 10.09 11.90 6.18
N LYS A 120 9.50 11.49 5.05
CA LYS A 120 8.76 10.21 4.98
C LYS A 120 9.70 9.04 5.21
N ILE A 121 9.37 8.15 6.14
CA ILE A 121 10.24 7.04 6.53
C ILE A 121 10.28 5.90 5.50
N CYS A 122 9.18 5.69 4.77
CA CYS A 122 9.09 4.83 3.61
C CYS A 122 8.07 5.44 2.67
N GLU A 123 8.53 6.08 1.60
CA GLU A 123 7.67 6.89 0.74
C GLU A 123 6.65 6.03 -0.01
N THR A 124 7.06 4.86 -0.52
CA THR A 124 6.19 3.99 -1.30
C THR A 124 5.09 3.35 -0.43
N LEU A 125 5.41 2.95 0.82
CA LEU A 125 4.44 2.32 1.73
C LEU A 125 3.57 3.33 2.49
N LEU A 126 3.95 4.61 2.53
CA LEU A 126 3.18 5.70 3.15
C LEU A 126 2.38 6.52 2.14
N LYS A 127 2.59 6.32 0.84
CA LYS A 127 1.53 6.62 -0.14
C LYS A 127 0.36 5.68 0.17
N ALA A 128 -0.87 6.17 -0.05
CA ALA A 128 -2.12 5.45 0.21
C ALA A 128 -2.04 3.98 -0.26
N PRO A 129 -2.83 3.04 0.32
CA PRO A 129 -2.50 1.62 0.39
C PRO A 129 -2.09 1.06 -0.97
N LEU A 130 -1.26 0.00 -0.97
CA LEU A 130 -0.80 -0.77 -2.14
C LEU A 130 -1.97 -1.41 -2.94
N GLU A 131 -2.93 -0.60 -3.34
CA GLU A 131 -4.22 -0.87 -3.93
C GLU A 131 -4.40 -0.15 -5.28
N GLU A 132 -3.40 0.59 -5.72
CA GLU A 132 -3.35 0.97 -7.13
C GLU A 132 -2.51 -0.09 -7.83
N LEU A 133 -3.22 -1.11 -8.34
CA LEU A 133 -2.73 -1.89 -9.46
C LEU A 133 -2.07 -0.90 -10.43
N GLU A 134 -0.80 -1.12 -10.77
CA GLU A 134 -0.06 -0.39 -11.82
C GLU A 134 -0.66 -0.64 -13.22
N ASP A 135 -1.91 -1.10 -13.29
CA ASP A 135 -2.70 -1.15 -14.51
C ASP A 135 -3.16 0.27 -14.83
N THR A 136 -2.24 1.06 -15.38
CA THR A 136 -2.55 2.35 -16.01
C THR A 136 -3.36 2.16 -17.28
N GLU A 137 -3.54 0.95 -17.79
CA GLU A 137 -4.34 0.71 -18.98
C GLU A 137 -5.86 0.76 -18.70
N CYS A 138 -6.56 1.63 -19.43
CA CYS A 138 -8.02 1.67 -19.43
C CYS A 138 -8.58 0.55 -20.32
N VAL A 139 -9.04 -0.55 -19.73
CA VAL A 139 -9.65 -1.72 -20.40
C VAL A 139 -10.85 -1.44 -21.31
N ILE A 140 -11.44 -0.24 -21.28
CA ILE A 140 -12.51 0.16 -22.22
C ILE A 140 -11.92 0.60 -23.56
N CYS A 141 -10.79 1.31 -23.55
CA CYS A 141 -10.17 1.85 -24.76
C CYS A 141 -8.80 1.25 -25.08
N SER A 142 -8.24 0.44 -24.18
CA SER A 142 -6.90 -0.15 -24.27
C SER A 142 -5.78 0.91 -24.43
N TYR A 143 -5.97 2.07 -23.79
CA TYR A 143 -4.95 3.13 -23.72
C TYR A 143 -4.53 3.36 -22.28
N GLU A 144 -3.24 3.67 -22.08
CA GLU A 144 -2.68 4.08 -20.81
C GLU A 144 -3.29 5.41 -20.30
N MET A 145 -3.44 5.48 -18.98
CA MET A 145 -3.85 6.64 -18.20
C MET A 145 -2.57 7.22 -17.60
N ASP A 146 -2.09 8.31 -18.19
CA ASP A 146 -0.83 8.97 -17.78
C ASP A 146 -0.89 9.54 -16.34
N SER A 147 -2.10 9.67 -15.77
CA SER A 147 -2.31 10.15 -14.41
C SER A 147 -3.65 9.68 -13.84
N PHE A 148 -3.85 9.87 -12.52
CA PHE A 148 -5.13 9.62 -11.87
C PHE A 148 -6.17 10.73 -12.07
N GLU A 149 -5.75 11.89 -12.60
CA GLU A 149 -6.66 13.00 -12.87
C GLU A 149 -7.55 12.69 -14.08
N GLY A 150 -8.86 12.84 -13.93
CA GLY A 150 -9.83 12.46 -14.97
C GLY A 150 -10.04 10.95 -15.12
N THR A 151 -9.80 10.19 -14.05
CA THR A 151 -10.06 8.74 -14.01
C THR A 151 -11.08 8.38 -12.91
N LEU A 152 -11.94 7.42 -13.22
CA LEU A 152 -12.90 6.84 -12.30
C LEU A 152 -12.38 5.50 -11.79
N LYS A 153 -12.39 5.31 -10.47
CA LYS A 153 -11.99 4.06 -9.80
C LYS A 153 -13.21 3.24 -9.39
N CYS A 154 -13.17 1.94 -9.63
CA CYS A 154 -14.13 0.99 -9.08
C CYS A 154 -13.79 0.72 -7.60
N GLU A 155 -14.72 0.93 -6.68
CA GLU A 155 -14.43 0.67 -5.26
C GLU A 155 -14.35 -0.82 -4.89
N ASN A 156 -14.92 -1.71 -5.71
CA ASN A 156 -14.87 -3.15 -5.45
C ASN A 156 -13.58 -3.81 -5.95
N CYS A 157 -13.22 -3.61 -7.22
CA CYS A 157 -12.03 -4.23 -7.83
C CYS A 157 -10.84 -3.28 -8.00
N LYS A 158 -10.97 -2.03 -7.53
CA LYS A 158 -9.94 -0.98 -7.55
C LYS A 158 -9.44 -0.58 -8.95
N ARG A 159 -10.02 -1.10 -10.04
CA ARG A 159 -9.68 -0.78 -11.44
C ARG A 159 -10.06 0.65 -11.81
N ARG A 160 -9.20 1.34 -12.57
CA ARG A 160 -9.43 2.69 -13.08
C ARG A 160 -9.84 2.70 -14.55
N TYR A 161 -10.60 3.72 -14.93
CA TYR A 161 -11.04 4.00 -16.29
C TYR A 161 -10.94 5.50 -16.55
N HIS A 162 -10.68 5.92 -17.79
CA HIS A 162 -10.88 7.32 -18.16
C HIS A 162 -12.34 7.73 -17.85
N ASP A 163 -12.55 8.92 -17.28
CA ASP A 163 -13.89 9.46 -17.00
C ASP A 163 -14.78 9.45 -18.24
N GLY A 164 -14.20 9.80 -19.40
CA GLY A 164 -14.91 9.76 -20.67
C GLY A 164 -15.33 8.36 -21.10
N CYS A 165 -14.53 7.34 -20.77
CA CYS A 165 -14.85 5.95 -21.05
C CYS A 165 -15.92 5.41 -20.09
N ALA A 166 -15.77 5.68 -18.78
CA ALA A 166 -16.75 5.31 -17.78
C ALA A 166 -18.12 5.96 -18.03
N LYS A 167 -18.16 7.26 -18.34
CA LYS A 167 -19.41 7.97 -18.69
C LYS A 167 -20.10 7.40 -19.92
N LYS A 168 -19.35 6.92 -20.92
CA LYS A 168 -19.94 6.23 -22.09
C LYS A 168 -20.50 4.86 -21.70
N TRP A 169 -19.77 4.12 -20.86
CA TRP A 169 -20.19 2.81 -20.37
C TRP A 169 -21.47 2.88 -19.53
N PHE A 170 -21.57 3.85 -18.63
CA PHE A 170 -22.74 4.04 -17.76
C PHE A 170 -24.03 4.44 -18.48
N LYS A 171 -23.96 4.87 -19.75
CA LYS A 171 -25.16 5.02 -20.59
C LYS A 171 -25.77 3.68 -21.00
N VAL A 172 -25.02 2.59 -20.89
CA VAL A 172 -25.43 1.24 -21.29
C VAL A 172 -25.59 0.33 -20.08
N LYS A 173 -24.62 0.33 -19.16
CA LYS A 173 -24.63 -0.47 -17.92
C LYS A 173 -23.99 0.31 -16.77
N SER A 174 -24.63 0.34 -15.61
CA SER A 174 -24.14 0.98 -14.37
C SER A 174 -23.15 0.14 -13.56
N THR A 175 -22.57 -0.90 -14.16
CA THR A 175 -21.67 -1.85 -13.50
C THR A 175 -20.24 -1.73 -13.99
N CYS A 176 -19.29 -2.23 -13.21
CA CYS A 176 -17.89 -2.25 -13.53
C CYS A 176 -17.60 -3.20 -14.71
N PRO A 177 -16.92 -2.75 -15.77
CA PRO A 177 -16.53 -3.62 -16.90
C PRO A 177 -15.73 -4.86 -16.51
N MET A 178 -14.95 -4.79 -15.42
CA MET A 178 -14.08 -5.88 -14.96
C MET A 178 -14.76 -6.84 -14.00
N CYS A 179 -15.42 -6.33 -12.94
CA CYS A 179 -15.98 -7.18 -11.89
C CYS A 179 -17.51 -7.28 -11.90
N ASN A 180 -18.19 -6.59 -12.83
CA ASN A 180 -19.66 -6.50 -12.93
C ASN A 180 -20.38 -5.96 -11.69
N GLU A 181 -19.64 -5.45 -10.70
CA GLU A 181 -20.23 -4.85 -9.51
C GLU A 181 -20.82 -3.47 -9.82
N SER A 182 -21.86 -3.08 -9.09
CA SER A 182 -22.43 -1.73 -9.20
C SER A 182 -21.36 -0.66 -8.95
N MET A 183 -21.32 0.36 -9.82
CA MET A 183 -20.39 1.49 -9.71
C MET A 183 -21.11 2.82 -9.42
N LEU A 184 -22.41 2.76 -9.15
CA LEU A 184 -23.22 3.89 -8.71
C LEU A 184 -23.67 3.60 -7.28
N ASP A 185 -23.49 4.58 -6.40
CA ASP A 185 -24.03 4.53 -5.04
C ASP A 185 -25.56 4.66 -5.10
N GLU A 186 -26.29 3.74 -4.46
CA GLU A 186 -27.76 3.76 -4.42
C GLU A 186 -28.31 5.01 -3.69
N GLU A 187 -27.49 5.70 -2.90
CA GLU A 187 -27.87 6.89 -2.13
C GLU A 187 -27.91 8.19 -2.95
N GLU A 188 -27.30 8.24 -4.14
CA GLU A 188 -27.22 9.47 -4.95
C GLU A 188 -28.37 9.63 -5.97
N TYR A 189 -29.16 8.57 -6.20
CA TYR A 189 -30.29 8.59 -7.14
C TYR A 189 -31.53 7.95 -6.52
N PRO A 190 -32.36 8.71 -5.76
CA PRO A 190 -33.62 8.19 -5.25
C PRO A 190 -34.50 7.72 -6.41
N THR A 191 -35.12 6.55 -6.26
CA THR A 191 -36.12 6.03 -7.20
C THR A 191 -37.16 7.09 -7.47
N LEU A 192 -37.34 7.45 -8.75
CA LEU A 192 -38.43 8.33 -9.18
C LEU A 192 -39.75 7.56 -8.99
N SER A 193 -40.37 7.78 -7.84
CA SER A 193 -41.76 7.39 -7.52
C SER A 193 -42.75 8.08 -8.44
#